data_AF-A0A0F8Z5W2-F1
#
_entry.id   AF-A0A0F8Z5W2-F1
#
_cell.length_a   1.000
_cell.length_b   1.000
_cell.length_c   1.000
_cell.angle_alpha   90.00
_cell.angle_beta   90.00
_cell.angle_gamma   90.00
#
_symmetry.space_group_name_H-M   'P 1'
#
loop_
_entity.id
_entity.type
_entity.pdbx_description
1 polymer ?
#
loop_
_entity_poly.entity_id
_entity_poly.type
_entity_poly.pdbx_seq_one_letter_code
_entity_poly.pdbx_strand_id
1 'polypeptide(L)'
;MPYVTRQTRADWASLVDILEHSALVNTAAPGEINYVVTKLLLAWLGPGPCYADYNAAIGVLECIKLELYRRAVVPYEEKKCSEAGDVY
;
A
#
# COMPACT_ATOMS: atom_id res chain seq x y z
N MET A 1 -8.94 1.32 3.83
CA MET A 1 -9.08 2.36 4.86
C MET A 1 -10.53 2.90 4.91
N PRO A 2 -11.29 2.64 5.98
CA PRO A 2 -12.72 2.97 6.07
C PRO A 2 -13.01 4.48 6.09
N TYR A 3 -12.03 5.30 6.48
CA TYR A 3 -12.15 6.76 6.58
C TYR A 3 -11.90 7.52 5.27
N VAL A 4 -11.40 6.86 4.22
CA VAL A 4 -11.26 7.48 2.89
C VAL A 4 -12.61 7.42 2.19
N THR A 5 -13.22 8.58 1.94
CA THR A 5 -14.57 8.69 1.36
C THR A 5 -14.63 8.12 -0.06
N ARG A 6 -15.84 7.80 -0.54
CA ARG A 6 -16.03 7.33 -1.92
C ARG A 6 -15.60 8.38 -2.95
N GLN A 7 -15.90 9.66 -2.70
CA GLN A 7 -15.49 10.74 -3.58
C GLN A 7 -13.97 10.83 -3.65
N THR A 8 -13.29 10.84 -2.51
CA THR A 8 -11.82 10.84 -2.47
C THR A 8 -11.24 9.67 -3.25
N ARG A 9 -11.78 8.45 -3.11
CA ARG A 9 -11.32 7.30 -3.91
C ARG A 9 -11.52 7.51 -5.41
N ALA A 10 -12.66 8.10 -5.81
CA ALA A 10 -12.94 8.41 -7.21
C ALA A 10 -11.94 9.42 -7.79
N ASP A 11 -11.53 10.42 -7.01
CA ASP A 11 -10.54 11.41 -7.41
C ASP A 11 -9.16 10.76 -7.72
N TRP A 12 -8.85 9.65 -7.05
CA TRP A 12 -7.62 8.86 -7.27
C TRP A 12 -7.78 7.70 -8.26
N ALA A 13 -9.02 7.36 -8.65
CA ALA A 13 -9.32 6.15 -9.42
C ALA A 13 -8.57 6.13 -10.76
N SER A 14 -8.52 7.26 -11.46
CA SER A 14 -7.83 7.37 -12.75
C SER A 14 -6.34 7.06 -12.66
N LEU A 15 -5.65 7.52 -11.62
CA LEU A 15 -4.23 7.21 -11.41
C LEU A 15 -4.02 5.73 -11.11
N VAL A 16 -4.86 5.16 -10.25
CA VAL A 16 -4.81 3.75 -9.89
C VAL A 16 -5.07 2.88 -11.11
N ASP A 17 -6.09 3.21 -11.90
CA ASP A 17 -6.43 2.51 -13.14
C ASP A 17 -5.25 2.52 -14.11
N ILE A 18 -4.59 3.68 -14.31
CA ILE A 18 -3.40 3.77 -15.17
C ILE A 18 -2.31 2.81 -14.68
N LEU A 19 -2.03 2.80 -13.38
CA LEU A 19 -0.99 1.94 -12.80
C LEU A 19 -1.32 0.45 -12.96
N GLU A 20 -2.57 0.05 -12.69
CA GLU A 20 -3.03 -1.33 -12.81
C GLU A 20 -2.98 -1.84 -14.26
N HIS A 21 -3.32 -0.98 -15.23
CA HIS A 21 -3.33 -1.34 -16.66
C HIS A 21 -1.98 -1.14 -17.36
N SER A 22 -0.99 -0.50 -16.71
CA SER A 22 0.32 -0.22 -17.31
C SER A 22 1.22 -1.45 -17.51
N ALA A 23 0.83 -2.62 -16.98
CA ALA A 23 1.66 -3.81 -16.81
C ALA A 23 2.91 -3.62 -15.91
N LEU A 24 3.41 -2.39 -15.75
CA LEU A 24 4.60 -2.06 -14.97
C LEU A 24 4.49 -2.55 -13.52
N VAL A 25 3.36 -2.30 -12.86
CA VAL A 25 3.18 -2.66 -11.44
C VAL A 25 3.05 -4.18 -11.26
N ASN A 26 2.41 -4.87 -12.21
CA ASN A 26 2.16 -6.31 -12.10
C ASN A 26 3.40 -7.17 -12.39
N THR A 27 4.41 -6.61 -13.08
CA THR A 27 5.68 -7.29 -13.36
C THR A 27 6.86 -6.69 -12.59
N ALA A 28 6.63 -5.68 -11.76
CA ALA A 28 7.68 -4.98 -11.04
C ALA A 28 8.36 -5.89 -10.01
N ALA A 29 9.68 -5.78 -9.93
CA ALA A 29 10.45 -6.32 -8.84
C ALA A 29 10.15 -5.55 -7.53
N PRO A 30 10.36 -6.15 -6.35
CA PRO A 30 10.11 -5.49 -5.07
C PRO A 30 10.83 -4.13 -4.91
N GLY A 31 12.05 -4.00 -5.46
CA GLY A 31 12.80 -2.74 -5.44
C GLY A 31 12.14 -1.62 -6.24
N GLU A 32 11.47 -1.94 -7.34
CA GLU A 32 10.78 -0.96 -8.20
C GLU A 32 9.50 -0.46 -7.53
N ILE A 33 8.75 -1.34 -6.86
CA ILE A 33 7.61 -0.95 -6.03
C ILE A 33 8.05 -0.04 -4.89
N ASN A 34 9.15 -0.40 -4.21
CA ASN A 34 9.72 0.45 -3.14
C ASN A 34 10.11 1.83 -3.67
N TYR A 35 10.71 1.92 -4.86
CA TYR A 35 11.02 3.19 -5.51
C TYR A 35 9.77 4.02 -5.78
N VAL A 36 8.72 3.43 -6.38
CA VAL A 36 7.46 4.14 -6.69
C VAL A 36 6.81 4.68 -5.43
N VAL A 37 6.68 3.86 -4.38
CA VAL A 37 6.12 4.30 -3.09
C VAL A 37 6.96 5.41 -2.47
N THR A 38 8.29 5.30 -2.53
CA THR A 38 9.20 6.36 -2.07
C THR A 38 8.96 7.67 -2.82
N LYS A 39 8.80 7.63 -4.16
CA LYS A 39 8.51 8.82 -4.96
C LYS A 39 7.16 9.45 -4.60
N LEU A 40 6.13 8.64 -4.33
CA LEU A 40 4.83 9.13 -3.88
C LEU A 40 4.93 9.84 -2.52
N LEU A 41 5.67 9.26 -1.57
CA LEU A 41 5.90 9.90 -0.27
C LEU A 41 6.67 11.20 -0.39
N LEU A 42 7.74 11.24 -1.18
CA LEU A 42 8.50 12.48 -1.40
C LEU A 42 7.64 13.56 -2.07
N ALA A 43 6.76 13.19 -3.00
CA ALA A 43 5.82 14.14 -3.61
C ALA A 43 4.81 14.69 -2.58
N TRP A 44 4.33 13.84 -1.67
CA TRP A 44 3.43 14.25 -0.59
C TRP A 44 4.11 15.14 0.46
N LEU A 45 5.36 14.82 0.83
CA LEU A 45 6.16 15.58 1.79
C LEU A 45 6.53 16.98 1.27
N GLY A 46 6.64 17.16 -0.05
CA GLY A 46 6.96 18.44 -0.66
C GLY A 46 8.40 18.92 -0.35
N PRO A 47 8.72 20.20 -0.64
CA PRO A 47 10.04 20.75 -0.40
C PRO A 47 10.25 21.13 1.08
N GLY A 48 11.42 20.74 1.63
CA GLY A 48 11.84 21.12 2.98
C GLY A 48 11.09 20.44 4.14
N PRO A 49 10.85 19.12 4.10
CA PRO A 49 10.16 18.42 5.18
C PRO A 49 10.96 18.47 6.48
N CYS A 50 10.25 18.58 7.60
CA CYS A 50 10.82 18.47 8.93
C CYS A 50 10.69 17.04 9.48
N TYR A 51 11.26 16.80 10.66
CA TYR A 51 11.19 15.48 11.31
C TYR A 51 9.75 14.99 11.51
N ALA A 52 8.82 15.88 11.86
CA ALA A 52 7.43 15.52 12.08
C ALA A 52 6.77 14.96 10.80
N ASP A 53 7.12 15.52 9.63
CA ASP A 53 6.61 15.08 8.34
C ASP A 53 7.15 13.68 7.99
N TYR A 54 8.46 13.46 8.20
CA TYR A 54 9.05 12.13 8.04
C TYR A 54 8.44 11.10 8.98
N ASN A 55 8.24 11.45 10.25
CA ASN A 55 7.59 10.58 11.22
C ASN A 55 6.15 10.23 10.80
N ALA A 56 5.40 11.20 10.25
CA ALA A 56 4.08 10.94 9.70
C ALA A 56 4.11 10.00 8.49
N ALA A 57 5.06 10.17 7.56
CA ALA A 57 5.23 9.28 6.41
C ALA A 57 5.54 7.84 6.82
N ILE A 58 6.42 7.64 7.80
CA ILE A 58 6.69 6.32 8.37
C ILE A 58 5.43 5.74 9.02
N GLY A 59 4.67 6.54 9.77
CA GLY A 59 3.40 6.13 10.36
C GLY A 59 2.37 5.66 9.32
N VAL A 60 2.30 6.33 8.16
CA VAL A 60 1.44 5.91 7.03
C VAL A 60 1.86 4.55 6.49
N LEU A 61 3.16 4.32 6.26
CA LEU A 61 3.66 3.03 5.79
C LEU A 61 3.37 1.89 6.77
N GLU A 62 3.52 2.13 8.07
CA GLU A 62 3.19 1.15 9.11
C GLU A 62 1.70 0.80 9.09
N CYS A 63 0.82 1.80 8.95
CA CYS A 63 -0.62 1.57 8.80
C CYS A 63 -0.95 0.75 7.53
N ILE A 64 -0.29 1.04 6.40
CA ILE A 64 -0.47 0.29 5.16
C ILE A 64 -0.07 -1.18 5.34
N LYS A 65 1.10 -1.43 5.94
CA LYS A 65 1.61 -2.79 6.22
C LYS A 65 0.63 -3.58 7.08
N LEU A 66 0.16 -3.00 8.18
CA LEU A 66 -0.78 -3.67 9.09
C LEU A 66 -2.12 -3.96 8.43
N GLU A 67 -2.66 -3.03 7.64
CA GLU A 67 -3.92 -3.24 6.93
C GLU A 67 -3.79 -4.28 5.82
N LEU A 68 -2.65 -4.32 5.10
CA LEU A 68 -2.35 -5.35 4.11
C LEU A 68 -2.27 -6.73 4.75
N TYR A 69 -1.54 -6.86 5.85
CA TYR A 69 -1.44 -8.12 6.59
C TYR A 69 -2.83 -8.59 7.03
N ARG A 70 -3.60 -7.73 7.71
CA ARG A 70 -4.91 -8.08 8.25
C ARG A 70 -5.95 -8.39 7.18
N ARG A 71 -5.96 -7.68 6.04
CA ARG A 71 -7.03 -7.83 5.02
C ARG A 71 -6.68 -8.73 3.85
N ALA A 72 -5.41 -8.94 3.54
CA ALA A 72 -4.98 -9.75 2.41
C ALA A 72 -4.27 -11.02 2.88
N VAL A 73 -3.30 -10.90 3.79
CA VAL A 73 -2.47 -12.04 4.22
C VAL A 73 -3.28 -12.98 5.11
N VAL A 74 -3.99 -12.48 6.13
CA VAL A 74 -4.76 -13.32 7.04
C VAL A 74 -5.78 -14.21 6.30
N PRO A 75 -6.65 -13.70 5.39
CA PRO A 75 -7.57 -14.57 4.65
C PRO A 75 -6.86 -15.58 3.74
N TYR A 76 -5.68 -15.22 3.20
CA TYR A 76 -4.87 -16.15 2.43
C TYR A 76 -4.31 -17.27 3.30
N GLU A 77 -3.81 -16.95 4.49
CA GLU A 77 -3.30 -17.92 5.46
C GLU A 77 -4.42 -18.82 5.99
N GLU A 78 -5.58 -18.28 6.36
CA GLU A 78 -6.76 -19.07 6.77
C GLU A 78 -7.16 -20.07 5.68
N LYS A 79 -7.18 -19.65 4.42
CA LYS A 79 -7.41 -20.55 3.29
C LYS A 79 -6.34 -21.65 3.24
N LYS A 80 -5.07 -21.31 3.41
CA LYS A 80 -3.98 -22.30 3.40
C LYS A 80 -4.06 -23.27 4.58
N CYS A 81 -4.43 -22.82 5.77
CA CYS A 81 -4.69 -23.68 6.92
C CYS A 81 -5.86 -24.63 6.65
N SER A 82 -6.92 -24.17 5.98
CA SER A 82 -8.03 -25.07 5.59
C SER A 82 -7.63 -26.13 4.55
N GLU A 83 -6.67 -25.82 3.68
CA GLU A 83 -6.18 -26.71 2.61
C GLU A 83 -5.13 -27.71 3.10
N ALA A 84 -4.20 -27.27 3.96
CA ALA A 84 -3.00 -28.02 4.34
C ALA A 84 -2.93 -28.40 5.83
N GLY A 85 -3.90 -27.95 6.63
CA GLY A 85 -3.83 -27.99 8.09
C GLY A 85 -3.08 -26.78 8.67
N ASP A 86 -3.33 -26.50 9.94
CA ASP A 86 -2.56 -25.51 10.69
C ASP A 86 -1.36 -26.19 11.38
N VAL A 87 -0.33 -25.41 11.67
CA VAL A 87 0.88 -25.88 12.39
C VAL A 87 0.64 -25.96 13.90
N TYR A 88 -0.38 -25.25 14.40
CA TYR A 88 -0.74 -25.16 15.82
C TYR A 88 -2.00 -25.97 16.17
#